data_AF-A0AAQ3QPL0-F1
#
_entry.id   AF-A0AAQ3QPL0-F1
#
_cell.length_a   1.000
_cell.length_b   1.000
_cell.length_c   1.000
_cell.angle_alpha   90.00
_cell.angle_beta   90.00
_cell.angle_gamma   90.00
#
_symmetry.space_group_name_H-M   'P 1'
#
loop_
_entity.id
_entity.type
_entity.pdbx_description
1 polymer ?
#
loop_
_entity_poly.entity_id
_entity_poly.type
_entity_poly.pdbx_seq_one_letter_code
_entity_poly.pdbx_strand_id
1 'polypeptide(L)'
;MLRPFHMELWWLKNSTFNSILQSAWLHPPNSSLAGARWSSQWRLLQKFISQWATLQRRADSLNRRTLESQIETLYSKAESSSLDDHELLMLRSLKLELDSALEIEDAIWRQRAKTRWIKDEVLT
;
A
#
# COMPACT_ATOMS: atom_id res chain seq x y z
N MET A 1 5.32 -6.38 22.30
CA MET A 1 6.50 -5.69 21.70
C MET A 1 6.01 -4.80 20.57
N LEU A 2 6.41 -3.52 20.52
CA LEU A 2 6.14 -2.65 19.38
C LEU A 2 6.94 -3.17 18.17
N ARG A 3 6.26 -3.42 17.05
CA ARG A 3 6.93 -3.81 15.80
C ARG A 3 7.82 -2.65 15.34
N PRO A 4 9.09 -2.87 14.98
CA PRO A 4 9.94 -1.81 14.44
C PRO A 4 9.26 -1.17 13.22
N PHE A 5 9.32 0.16 13.14
CA PHE A 5 8.88 0.87 11.94
C PHE A 5 9.79 0.46 10.77
N HIS A 6 9.17 0.06 9.66
CA HIS A 6 9.88 -0.31 8.44
C HIS A 6 9.27 0.42 7.26
N MET A 7 10.12 1.08 6.49
CA MET A 7 9.71 1.78 5.28
C MET A 7 9.64 0.82 4.11
N GLU A 8 8.54 0.83 3.38
CA GLU A 8 8.40 0.01 2.17
C GLU A 8 8.72 0.87 0.94
N LEU A 9 9.46 0.32 -0.03
CA LEU A 9 9.98 1.11 -1.16
C LEU A 9 8.87 1.60 -2.08
N TRP A 10 7.79 0.82 -2.19
CA TRP A 10 6.64 1.17 -3.01
C TRP A 10 5.90 2.42 -2.50
N TRP A 11 6.07 2.80 -1.22
CA TRP A 11 5.49 4.03 -0.71
C TRP A 11 5.95 5.25 -1.50
N LEU A 12 7.20 5.26 -1.97
CA LEU A 12 7.75 6.34 -2.80
C LEU A 12 7.10 6.44 -4.18
N LYS A 13 6.47 5.37 -4.66
CA LYS A 13 5.75 5.36 -5.94
C LYS A 13 4.34 5.90 -5.81
N ASN A 14 3.79 5.98 -4.59
CA ASN A 14 2.45 6.51 -4.37
C ASN A 14 2.50 8.04 -4.32
N SER A 15 1.74 8.70 -5.19
CA SER A 15 1.70 10.17 -5.30
C SER A 15 1.28 10.87 -4.01
N THR A 16 0.49 10.20 -3.16
CA THR A 16 0.01 10.75 -1.89
C THR A 16 1.04 10.64 -0.76
N PHE A 17 2.10 9.85 -0.92
CA PHE A 17 3.06 9.64 0.16
C PHE A 17 3.81 10.92 0.54
N ASN A 18 4.23 11.71 -0.45
CA ASN A 18 4.96 12.96 -0.21
C ASN A 18 4.12 14.00 0.53
N SER A 19 2.81 14.10 0.24
CA SER A 19 1.94 15.04 0.95
C SER A 19 1.73 14.65 2.41
N ILE A 20 1.70 13.35 2.70
CA ILE A 20 1.65 12.84 4.08
C ILE A 20 2.95 13.15 4.83
N LEU A 21 4.11 12.95 4.20
CA LEU A 21 5.39 13.34 4.79
C LEU A 21 5.45 14.83 5.10
N GLN A 22 5.02 15.67 4.16
CA GLN A 22 5.00 17.12 4.34
C GLN A 22 4.06 17.55 5.47
N SER A 23 2.83 17.03 5.50
CA SER A 23 1.87 17.37 6.56
C SER A 23 2.37 16.94 7.95
N ALA A 24 2.97 15.76 8.08
CA ALA A 24 3.58 15.32 9.33
C ALA A 24 4.81 16.17 9.70
N TRP A 25 5.59 16.63 8.72
CA TRP A 25 6.81 17.42 8.95
C TRP A 25 6.53 18.86 9.38
N LEU A 26 5.50 19.48 8.81
CA LEU A 26 5.16 20.89 9.01
C LEU A 26 4.43 21.18 10.33
N HIS A 27 3.98 20.15 11.05
CA HIS A 27 3.30 20.30 12.34
C HIS A 27 4.11 19.68 13.49
N PRO A 28 5.28 20.27 13.83
CA PRO A 28 6.10 19.74 14.90
C PRO A 28 5.45 19.90 16.28
N PRO A 29 5.64 18.92 17.18
CA PRO A 29 5.11 19.02 18.53
C PRO A 29 5.78 20.18 19.30
N ASN A 30 4.96 20.93 20.03
CA ASN A 30 5.44 21.96 20.94
C ASN A 30 6.19 21.29 22.10
N SER A 31 7.51 21.40 22.13
CA SER A 31 8.36 20.98 23.25
C SER A 31 9.46 22.01 23.47
N SER A 32 9.78 22.28 24.74
CA SER A 32 10.78 23.27 25.16
C SER A 32 12.22 22.78 25.01
N LEU A 33 12.44 21.46 24.86
CA LEU A 33 13.76 20.84 24.72
C LEU A 33 14.02 20.39 23.28
N ALA A 34 15.05 20.94 22.63
CA ALA A 34 15.36 20.67 21.23
C ALA A 34 15.50 19.17 20.88
N GLY A 35 16.16 18.37 21.73
CA GLY A 35 16.26 16.91 21.54
C GLY A 35 14.94 16.16 21.72
N ALA A 36 14.08 16.63 22.63
CA ALA A 36 12.74 16.10 22.83
C ALA A 36 11.81 16.42 21.66
N ARG A 37 12.00 17.60 21.02
CA ARG A 37 11.28 17.97 19.79
C ARG A 37 11.59 17.02 18.65
N TRP A 38 12.86 16.76 18.37
CA TRP A 38 13.27 15.88 17.26
C TRP A 38 12.75 14.44 17.42
N SER A 39 12.94 13.86 18.61
CA SER A 39 12.45 12.50 18.88
C SER A 39 10.92 12.40 18.85
N SER A 40 10.21 13.41 19.35
CA SER A 40 8.74 13.47 19.28
C SER A 40 8.27 13.66 17.84
N GLN A 41 8.97 14.47 17.05
CA GLN A 41 8.67 14.69 15.64
C GLN A 41 8.84 13.41 14.82
N TRP A 42 9.92 12.67 15.08
CA TRP A 42 10.14 11.38 14.45
C TRP A 42 9.05 10.36 14.79
N ARG A 43 8.63 10.28 16.07
CA ARG A 43 7.52 9.39 16.47
C ARG A 43 6.20 9.78 15.81
N LEU A 44 5.94 11.09 15.68
CA LEU A 44 4.75 11.59 14.99
C LEU A 44 4.76 11.16 13.53
N LEU A 45 5.89 11.37 12.84
CA LEU A 45 6.08 10.95 11.46
C LEU A 45 5.83 9.44 11.28
N GLN A 46 6.44 8.61 12.13
CA GLN A 46 6.22 7.16 12.10
C GLN A 46 4.75 6.79 12.28
N LYS A 47 4.03 7.48 13.18
CA LYS A 47 2.59 7.26 13.40
C LYS A 47 1.77 7.62 12.16
N PHE A 48 1.99 8.78 11.57
CA PHE A 48 1.29 9.23 10.36
C PHE A 48 1.53 8.29 9.19
N ILE A 49 2.79 7.93 8.92
CA ILE A 49 3.13 7.00 7.84
C ILE A 49 2.49 5.63 8.09
N SER A 50 2.52 5.13 9.33
CA SER A 50 1.91 3.83 9.66
C SER A 50 0.39 3.84 9.47
N GLN A 51 -0.28 4.94 9.82
CA GLN A 51 -1.72 5.11 9.60
C GLN A 51 -2.05 5.17 8.11
N TRP A 52 -1.32 6.01 7.35
CA TRP A 52 -1.47 6.10 5.90
C TRP A 52 -1.23 4.75 5.23
N ALA A 53 -0.17 4.03 5.57
CA ALA A 53 0.12 2.72 5.00
C ALA A 53 -0.98 1.69 5.29
N THR A 54 -1.63 1.79 6.45
CA THR A 54 -2.79 0.93 6.79
C THR A 54 -4.00 1.28 5.93
N LEU A 55 -4.28 2.57 5.74
CA LEU A 55 -5.37 3.02 4.87
C LEU A 55 -5.11 2.63 3.41
N GLN A 56 -3.88 2.80 2.93
CA GLN A 56 -3.51 2.45 1.57
C GLN A 56 -3.70 0.96 1.30
N ARG A 57 -3.22 0.08 2.19
CA ARG A 57 -3.46 -1.38 2.06
C ARG A 57 -4.95 -1.74 2.01
N ARG A 58 -5.80 -1.03 2.76
CA ARG A 58 -7.25 -1.25 2.72
C ARG A 58 -7.83 -0.79 1.38
N ALA A 59 -7.40 0.37 0.88
CA ALA A 59 -7.82 0.88 -0.41
C ALA A 59 -7.38 -0.06 -1.55
N ASP A 60 -6.14 -0.52 -1.54
CA ASP A 60 -5.61 -1.46 -2.54
C ASP A 60 -6.39 -2.78 -2.52
N SER A 61 -6.65 -3.34 -1.32
CA SER A 61 -7.45 -4.56 -1.18
C SER A 61 -8.90 -4.37 -1.63
N LEU A 62 -9.49 -3.19 -1.43
CA LEU A 62 -10.84 -2.89 -1.90
C LEU A 62 -10.85 -2.82 -3.42
N ASN A 63 -9.89 -2.10 -4.02
CA ASN A 63 -9.74 -1.97 -5.47
C ASN A 63 -9.61 -3.35 -6.13
N ARG A 64 -8.75 -4.22 -5.60
CA ARG A 64 -8.59 -5.60 -6.09
C ARG A 64 -9.91 -6.36 -6.08
N ARG A 65 -10.65 -6.33 -4.96
CA ARG A 65 -11.96 -6.99 -4.86
C ARG A 65 -12.99 -6.43 -5.85
N THR A 66 -12.96 -5.12 -6.08
CA THR A 66 -13.82 -4.47 -7.06
C THR A 66 -13.49 -4.94 -8.48
N LEU A 67 -12.20 -4.99 -8.86
CA LEU A 67 -11.77 -5.51 -10.15
C LEU A 67 -12.17 -6.98 -10.33
N GLU A 68 -11.93 -7.83 -9.33
CA GLU A 68 -12.34 -9.25 -9.33
C GLU A 68 -13.86 -9.40 -9.53
N SER A 69 -14.65 -8.63 -8.78
CA SER A 69 -16.11 -8.68 -8.86
C SER A 69 -16.66 -8.20 -10.22
N GLN A 70 -16.05 -7.18 -10.83
CA GLN A 70 -16.45 -6.73 -12.17
C GLN A 70 -16.11 -7.77 -13.25
N ILE A 71 -14.93 -8.41 -13.14
CA ILE A 71 -14.53 -9.50 -14.03
C ILE A 71 -15.49 -10.70 -13.88
N GLU A 72 -15.82 -11.08 -12.65
CA GLU A 72 -16.76 -12.18 -12.35
C GLU A 72 -18.17 -11.89 -12.89
N THR A 73 -18.62 -10.64 -12.83
CA THR A 73 -19.89 -10.20 -13.42
C THR A 73 -19.91 -10.41 -14.93
N LEU A 74 -18.82 -10.04 -15.62
CA LEU A 74 -18.69 -10.24 -17.07
C LEU A 74 -18.59 -11.73 -17.44
N TYR A 75 -17.92 -12.55 -16.63
CA TYR A 75 -17.91 -14.00 -16.85
C TYR A 75 -19.29 -14.64 -16.65
N SER A 76 -20.00 -14.28 -15.59
CA SER A 76 -21.38 -14.73 -15.36
C SER A 76 -22.31 -14.33 -16.51
N LYS A 77 -22.11 -13.14 -17.07
CA LYS A 77 -22.83 -12.70 -18.27
C LYS A 77 -22.46 -13.56 -19.49
N ALA A 78 -21.17 -13.86 -19.68
CA ALA A 78 -20.67 -14.69 -20.77
C ALA A 78 -21.21 -16.13 -20.75
N GLU A 79 -21.54 -16.67 -19.58
CA GLU A 79 -22.16 -18.00 -19.43
C GLU A 79 -23.61 -18.03 -19.93
N SER A 80 -24.33 -16.91 -19.84
CA SER A 80 -25.75 -16.81 -20.21
C SER A 80 -26.00 -16.14 -21.56
N SER A 81 -25.06 -15.31 -22.03
CA SER A 81 -25.19 -14.53 -23.26
C SER A 81 -23.81 -14.15 -23.80
N SER A 82 -23.69 -13.93 -25.11
CA SER A 82 -22.45 -13.40 -25.68
C SER A 82 -22.18 -11.99 -25.18
N LEU A 83 -20.93 -11.72 -24.78
CA LEU A 83 -20.46 -10.36 -24.52
C LEU A 83 -20.38 -9.57 -25.83
N ASP A 84 -20.71 -8.29 -25.78
CA ASP A 84 -20.48 -7.38 -26.90
C ASP A 84 -19.00 -6.93 -26.97
N ASP A 85 -18.63 -6.27 -28.07
CA ASP A 85 -17.25 -5.80 -28.28
C ASP A 85 -16.78 -4.83 -27.19
N HIS A 86 -17.69 -4.02 -26.62
CA HIS A 86 -17.35 -3.08 -25.55
C HIS A 86 -17.06 -3.81 -24.25
N GLU A 87 -17.86 -4.82 -23.92
CA GLU A 87 -17.69 -5.68 -22.75
C GLU A 87 -16.43 -6.54 -22.84
N LEU A 88 -16.08 -7.01 -24.04
CA LEU A 88 -14.81 -7.71 -24.28
C LEU A 88 -13.61 -6.79 -24.07
N LEU A 89 -13.68 -5.54 -24.55
CA LEU A 89 -12.65 -4.53 -24.29
C LEU A 89 -12.54 -4.19 -22.80
N MET A 90 -13.68 -4.04 -22.13
CA MET A 90 -13.74 -3.78 -20.69
C MET A 90 -13.13 -4.94 -19.89
N LEU A 91 -13.48 -6.18 -20.21
CA LEU A 91 -12.89 -7.38 -19.58
C LEU A 91 -11.37 -7.40 -19.73
N ARG A 92 -10.86 -7.04 -20.92
CA ARG A 92 -9.42 -6.96 -21.17
C ARG A 92 -8.76 -5.85 -20.34
N SER A 93 -9.36 -4.67 -20.26
CA SER A 93 -8.84 -3.56 -19.43
C SER A 93 -8.80 -3.95 -17.96
N LEU A 94 -9.89 -4.50 -17.43
CA LEU A 94 -10.00 -4.90 -16.03
C LEU A 94 -8.97 -5.97 -15.65
N LYS A 95 -8.71 -6.92 -16.55
CA LYS A 95 -7.65 -7.92 -16.35
C LYS A 95 -6.26 -7.30 -16.28
N LEU A 96 -5.94 -6.36 -17.19
CA LEU A 96 -4.66 -5.66 -17.16
C LEU A 96 -4.48 -4.83 -15.89
N GLU A 97 -5.55 -4.18 -15.42
CA GLU A 97 -5.54 -3.44 -14.17
C GLU A 97 -5.35 -4.36 -12.96
N LEU A 98 -6.02 -5.52 -12.95
CA LEU A 98 -5.86 -6.53 -11.90
C LEU A 98 -4.44 -7.12 -11.89
N ASP A 99 -3.89 -7.46 -13.05
CA ASP A 99 -2.52 -7.97 -13.18
C ASP A 99 -1.51 -6.96 -12.64
N SER A 100 -1.65 -5.67 -13.00
CA SER A 100 -0.82 -4.58 -12.47
C SER A 100 -0.93 -4.46 -10.94
N ALA A 101 -2.14 -4.56 -10.39
CA ALA A 101 -2.35 -4.54 -8.94
C ALA A 101 -1.67 -5.74 -8.25
N LEU A 102 -1.77 -6.93 -8.82
CA LEU A 102 -1.15 -8.15 -8.31
C LEU A 102 0.38 -8.07 -8.39
N GLU A 103 0.96 -7.55 -9.47
CA GLU A 103 2.40 -7.34 -9.60
C GLU A 103 2.96 -6.44 -8.49
N ILE A 104 2.23 -5.39 -8.13
CA ILE A 104 2.58 -4.51 -7.01
C ILE A 104 2.53 -5.27 -5.69
N GLU A 105 1.45 -6.01 -5.43
CA GLU A 105 1.33 -6.84 -4.22
C GLU A 105 2.50 -7.85 -4.14
N ASP A 106 2.83 -8.50 -5.24
CA ASP A 106 3.93 -9.46 -5.35
C ASP A 106 5.28 -8.80 -5.02
N ALA A 107 5.54 -7.62 -5.55
CA ALA A 107 6.74 -6.86 -5.24
C ALA A 107 6.83 -6.51 -3.74
N ILE A 108 5.70 -6.16 -3.12
CA ILE A 108 5.60 -5.88 -1.69
C ILE A 108 5.90 -7.13 -0.86
N TRP A 109 5.29 -8.26 -1.21
CA TRP A 109 5.52 -9.54 -0.53
C TRP A 109 6.97 -9.99 -0.67
N ARG A 110 7.57 -9.85 -1.86
CA ARG A 110 8.99 -10.13 -2.09
C ARG A 110 9.90 -9.23 -1.26
N GLN A 111 9.60 -7.93 -1.15
CA GLN A 111 10.34 -7.03 -0.28
C GLN A 111 10.27 -7.51 1.18
N ARG A 112 9.06 -7.77 1.69
CA ARG A 112 8.84 -8.20 3.08
C ARG A 112 9.46 -9.56 3.40
N ALA A 113 9.48 -10.48 2.43
CA ALA A 113 10.10 -11.80 2.57
C ALA A 113 11.65 -11.73 2.52
N LYS A 114 12.21 -10.81 1.73
CA LYS A 114 13.65 -10.57 1.65
C LYS A 114 14.21 -9.75 2.81
N THR A 115 13.37 -9.03 3.55
CA THR A 115 13.78 -8.41 4.82
C THR A 115 14.10 -9.52 5.81
N ARG A 116 15.35 -10.02 5.79
CA ARG A 116 15.91 -10.81 6.89
C ARG A 116 15.68 -10.02 8.16
N TRP A 117 15.06 -10.65 9.14
CA TRP A 117 14.89 -10.05 10.45
C TRP A 117 16.30 -9.75 10.98
N ILE A 118 16.66 -8.48 11.16
CA ILE A 118 17.98 -8.07 11.68
C ILE A 118 18.27 -8.70 13.08
N LYS A 119 17.25 -9.27 13.74
CA LYS A 119 17.42 -10.01 15.00
C LYS A 119 17.93 -11.44 14.84
N ASP A 120 17.87 -12.05 13.67
CA ASP A 120 18.14 -13.48 13.52
C ASP A 120 19.60 -13.78 13.11
N GLU A 121 20.44 -12.76 12.90
CA GLU A 121 21.84 -12.94 12.48
C GLU A 121 22.88 -12.62 13.56
N VAL A 122 22.48 -12.36 14.81
CA VAL A 122 23.41 -12.03 15.90
C VAL A 122 23.52 -13.14 16.96
N LEU A 123 22.98 -14.34 16.71
CA LEU A 123 23.06 -15.48 17.65
C LEU A 123 23.39 -16.84 16.99
N THR A 124 24.22 -16.84 15.95
CA THR A 124 24.97 -18.03 15.49
C THR A 124 26.38 -17.61 15.13
#